data_AF-A0A2S9FGJ8-F1
#
_entry.id   AF-A0A2S9FGJ8-F1
#
_cell.length_a   1.000
_cell.length_b   1.000
_cell.length_c   1.000
_cell.angle_alpha   90.00
_cell.angle_beta   90.00
_cell.angle_gamma   90.00
#
_symmetry.space_group_name_H-M   'P 1'
#
loop_
_entity.id
_entity.type
_entity.pdbx_description
1 polymer ?
#
loop_
_entity_poly.entity_id
_entity_poly.type
_entity_poly.pdbx_seq_one_letter_code
_entity_poly.pdbx_strand_id
1 'polypeptide(L)'
;MTDTQEAPDLPQVLYGDLPMARDRGTGWATLRELGPVLWGDGWYYLTRREDVLDALRNPEIFSSRIAYDDMISPVPLVPLGFDPPEHTRFRRILHPFFSPQTLGALLPSLQTQAVDIVEQIATRDECEVMAELATPYPSQVFLTLFGLPLEDRQRLIAWKDAIIAFSLTTDPDSVDLTPAAELYTYLTEAVAQQRDQ
;
A
#
# COMPACT_ATOMS: atom_id res chain seq x y z
N MET A 1 31.74 -3.31 7.95
CA MET A 1 32.72 -2.80 6.98
C MET A 1 31.89 -2.43 5.77
N THR A 2 31.36 -1.21 5.75
CA THR A 2 30.42 -0.76 4.72
C THR A 2 31.25 -0.55 3.47
N ASP A 3 31.09 -1.45 2.50
CA ASP A 3 31.73 -1.34 1.21
C ASP A 3 31.17 -0.07 0.57
N THR A 4 32.01 0.95 0.37
CA THR A 4 31.63 2.17 -0.34
C THR A 4 31.49 1.77 -1.80
N GLN A 5 30.31 1.26 -2.16
CA GLN A 5 30.02 0.85 -3.51
C GLN A 5 30.11 2.10 -4.39
N GLU A 6 31.18 2.20 -5.19
CA GLU A 6 31.34 3.28 -6.16
C GLU A 6 30.08 3.37 -7.01
N ALA A 7 29.61 4.59 -7.26
CA ALA A 7 28.41 4.82 -8.04
C ALA A 7 28.55 4.07 -9.39
N PRO A 8 27.58 3.22 -9.76
CA PRO A 8 27.68 2.45 -10.99
C PRO A 8 27.75 3.41 -12.19
N ASP A 9 28.44 2.98 -13.25
CA ASP A 9 28.52 3.70 -14.53
C ASP A 9 27.16 3.64 -15.27
N LEU A 10 26.19 4.36 -14.71
CA LEU A 10 24.80 4.45 -15.16
C LEU A 10 24.35 5.91 -15.16
N PRO A 11 23.38 6.27 -16.03
CA PRO A 11 22.76 7.59 -15.97
C PRO A 11 22.19 7.87 -14.59
N GLN A 12 22.50 9.05 -14.07
CA GLN A 12 22.14 9.48 -12.72
C GLN A 12 20.80 10.18 -12.71
N VAL A 13 20.00 9.96 -11.66
CA VAL A 13 18.73 10.67 -11.45
C VAL A 13 18.52 10.96 -9.96
N LEU A 14 17.81 12.04 -9.64
CA LEU A 14 17.26 12.27 -8.30
C LEU A 14 15.74 12.34 -8.44
N TYR A 15 15.02 11.51 -7.70
CA TYR A 15 13.56 11.43 -7.75
C TYR A 15 12.91 12.78 -7.40
N GLY A 16 13.52 13.52 -6.47
CA GLY A 16 13.06 14.85 -6.05
C GLY A 16 13.06 15.91 -7.15
N ASP A 17 13.90 15.74 -8.18
CA ASP A 17 13.98 16.68 -9.31
C ASP A 17 12.90 16.41 -10.37
N LEU A 18 12.24 15.25 -10.31
CA LEU A 18 11.22 14.85 -11.26
C LEU A 18 9.87 15.47 -10.88
N PRO A 19 9.03 15.85 -11.86
CA PRO A 19 7.71 16.41 -11.59
C PRO A 19 6.68 15.36 -11.12
N MET A 20 7.08 14.30 -10.42
CA MET A 20 6.22 13.15 -10.08
C MET A 20 4.96 13.51 -9.30
N ALA A 21 5.00 14.53 -8.45
CA ALA A 21 3.84 14.97 -7.68
C ALA A 21 2.83 15.80 -8.51
N ARG A 22 3.31 16.50 -9.56
CA ARG A 22 2.50 17.42 -10.38
C ARG A 22 2.06 16.80 -11.69
N ASP A 23 2.96 16.08 -12.34
CA ASP A 23 2.77 15.41 -13.62
C ASP A 23 3.63 14.13 -13.67
N ARG A 24 3.00 13.01 -13.29
CA ARG A 24 3.61 11.68 -13.38
C ARG A 24 3.93 11.27 -14.81
N GLY A 25 3.15 11.72 -15.79
CA GLY A 25 3.35 11.37 -17.20
C GLY A 25 4.68 11.91 -17.70
N THR A 26 4.91 13.21 -17.48
CA THR A 26 6.18 13.87 -17.80
C THR A 26 7.34 13.27 -16.99
N GLY A 27 7.18 13.05 -15.69
CA GLY A 27 8.24 12.48 -14.85
C GLY A 27 8.71 11.11 -15.34
N TRP A 28 7.78 10.21 -15.67
CA TRP A 28 8.13 8.91 -16.24
C TRP A 28 8.65 8.98 -17.68
N ALA A 29 8.24 9.97 -18.48
CA ALA A 29 8.80 10.20 -19.81
C ALA A 29 10.29 10.58 -19.72
N THR A 30 10.62 11.53 -18.84
CA THR A 30 12.01 11.92 -18.56
C THR A 30 12.87 10.72 -18.15
N LEU A 31 12.38 9.89 -17.23
CA LEU A 31 13.10 8.68 -16.82
C LEU A 31 13.41 7.75 -18.00
N ARG A 32 12.43 7.49 -18.86
CA ARG A 32 12.61 6.60 -20.03
C ARG A 32 13.56 7.16 -21.07
N GLU A 33 13.65 8.48 -21.23
CA GLU A 33 14.60 9.13 -22.13
C GLU A 33 16.04 8.97 -21.67
N LEU A 34 16.28 8.95 -20.36
CA LEU A 34 17.62 8.78 -19.78
C LEU A 34 18.18 7.37 -19.98
N GLY A 35 17.33 6.35 -20.04
CA GLY A 35 17.75 4.96 -20.28
C GLY A 35 16.87 3.91 -19.60
N PRO A 36 17.11 2.62 -19.89
CA PRO A 36 16.34 1.50 -19.31
C PRO A 36 16.59 1.30 -17.82
N VAL A 37 17.83 1.53 -17.38
CA VAL A 37 18.28 1.41 -15.98
C VAL A 37 19.03 2.68 -15.61
N LEU A 38 18.64 3.28 -14.49
CA LEU A 38 19.25 4.48 -13.94
C LEU A 38 19.70 4.21 -12.51
N TRP A 39 20.62 5.02 -12.00
CA TRP A 39 21.02 5.03 -10.60
C TRP A 39 20.65 6.37 -9.96
N GLY A 40 20.08 6.33 -8.75
CA GLY A 40 19.61 7.54 -8.08
C GLY A 40 19.13 7.26 -6.67
N ASP A 41 19.28 8.22 -5.75
CA ASP A 41 18.77 8.11 -4.37
C ASP A 41 19.20 6.83 -3.62
N GLY A 42 20.32 6.20 -4.03
CA GLY A 42 20.79 4.92 -3.48
C GLY A 42 20.16 3.66 -4.09
N TRP A 43 19.34 3.80 -5.14
CA TRP A 43 18.57 2.73 -5.77
C TRP A 43 18.79 2.65 -7.29
N TYR A 44 18.50 1.48 -7.86
CA TYR A 44 18.35 1.32 -9.31
C TYR A 44 16.90 1.59 -9.72
N TYR A 45 16.71 2.39 -10.77
CA TYR A 45 15.40 2.62 -11.38
C TYR A 45 15.27 1.83 -12.68
N LEU A 46 14.27 0.96 -12.75
CA LEU A 46 13.85 0.30 -13.99
C LEU A 46 12.76 1.14 -14.66
N THR A 47 13.00 1.59 -15.89
CA THR A 47 12.10 2.56 -16.54
C THR A 47 11.19 1.92 -17.59
N ARG A 48 11.52 0.70 -18.03
CA ARG A 48 10.76 -0.06 -19.03
C ARG A 48 9.88 -1.11 -18.39
N ARG A 49 8.74 -1.37 -19.03
CA ARG A 49 7.75 -2.32 -18.53
C ARG A 49 8.31 -3.73 -18.47
N GLU A 50 9.05 -4.15 -19.50
CA GLU A 50 9.65 -5.47 -19.60
C GLU A 50 10.64 -5.73 -18.46
N ASP A 51 11.54 -4.78 -18.19
CA ASP A 51 12.55 -4.90 -17.13
C ASP A 51 11.88 -4.98 -15.75
N VAL A 52 10.84 -4.17 -15.50
CA VAL A 52 10.06 -4.22 -14.26
C VAL A 52 9.35 -5.57 -14.11
N LEU A 53 8.71 -6.08 -15.16
CA LEU A 53 8.01 -7.36 -15.12
C LEU A 53 8.98 -8.53 -14.92
N ASP A 54 10.15 -8.48 -15.53
CA ASP A 54 11.18 -9.49 -15.35
C ASP A 54 11.71 -9.45 -13.92
N ALA A 55 11.99 -8.27 -13.35
CA ALA A 55 12.37 -8.17 -11.94
C ALA A 55 11.30 -8.73 -11.00
N LEU A 56 10.04 -8.37 -11.19
CA LEU A 56 8.89 -8.85 -10.39
C LEU A 56 8.64 -10.36 -10.50
N ARG A 57 9.18 -11.04 -11.52
CA ARG A 57 9.01 -12.48 -11.76
C ARG A 57 10.18 -13.34 -11.28
N ASN A 58 11.32 -12.73 -10.98
CA ASN A 58 12.55 -13.43 -10.58
C ASN A 58 12.94 -13.05 -9.13
N PRO A 59 12.13 -13.43 -8.12
CA PRO A 59 12.36 -13.04 -6.71
C PRO A 59 13.65 -13.63 -6.11
N GLU A 60 14.24 -14.65 -6.74
CA GLU A 60 15.55 -15.19 -6.38
C GLU A 60 16.70 -14.25 -6.73
N ILE A 61 16.47 -13.31 -7.65
CA ILE A 61 17.41 -12.24 -8.02
C ILE A 61 16.97 -10.92 -7.35
N PHE A 62 15.67 -10.60 -7.40
CA PHE A 62 15.09 -9.36 -6.89
C PHE A 62 14.21 -9.65 -5.67
N SER A 63 14.85 -9.87 -4.52
CA SER A 63 14.19 -10.17 -3.25
C SER A 63 13.31 -9.01 -2.77
N SER A 64 12.15 -9.34 -2.21
CA SER A 64 11.25 -8.37 -1.56
C SER A 64 11.55 -8.16 -0.08
N ARG A 65 12.47 -8.92 0.52
CA ARG A 65 12.75 -8.84 1.97
C ARG A 65 13.33 -7.50 2.37
N ILE A 66 14.33 -7.03 1.63
CA ILE A 66 15.10 -5.83 1.95
C ILE A 66 14.27 -4.56 1.69
N ALA A 67 13.26 -4.62 0.83
CA ALA A 67 12.42 -3.47 0.47
C ALA A 67 11.69 -2.84 1.68
N TYR A 68 11.64 -3.55 2.81
CA TYR A 68 10.97 -3.10 4.03
C TYR A 68 11.88 -3.07 5.26
N ASP A 69 13.20 -3.30 5.11
CA ASP A 69 14.12 -3.34 6.26
C ASP A 69 14.20 -1.99 7.00
N ASP A 70 14.08 -0.88 6.26
CA ASP A 70 14.07 0.48 6.82
C ASP A 70 12.67 0.93 7.30
N MET A 71 11.61 0.13 7.05
CA MET A 71 10.28 0.42 7.57
C MET A 71 10.17 -0.04 9.02
N ILE A 72 9.94 0.92 9.91
CA ILE A 72 9.60 0.61 11.30
C ILE A 72 8.17 0.06 11.33
N SER A 73 8.00 -1.23 11.63
CA SER A 73 6.69 -1.85 11.81
C SER A 73 6.67 -2.73 13.07
N PRO A 74 5.66 -2.61 13.94
CA PRO A 74 5.54 -3.46 15.13
C PRO A 74 5.15 -4.91 14.78
N VAL A 75 4.71 -5.16 13.54
CA VAL A 75 4.31 -6.48 13.05
C VAL A 75 5.02 -6.81 11.73
N PRO A 76 5.32 -8.09 11.46
CA PRO A 76 5.84 -8.49 10.16
C PRO A 76 4.86 -8.13 9.04
N LEU A 77 5.36 -7.54 7.95
CA LEU A 77 4.56 -7.17 6.77
C LEU A 77 4.24 -8.40 5.91
N VAL A 78 3.43 -9.30 6.45
CA VAL A 78 3.02 -10.52 5.75
C VAL A 78 1.93 -10.20 4.71
N PRO A 79 2.03 -10.68 3.46
CA PRO A 79 3.14 -11.45 2.88
C PRO A 79 4.19 -10.57 2.17
N LEU A 80 4.00 -9.24 2.14
CA LEU A 80 4.78 -8.28 1.36
C LEU A 80 6.30 -8.38 1.54
N GLY A 81 6.79 -8.52 2.77
CA GLY A 81 8.22 -8.59 3.10
C GLY A 81 8.84 -9.98 3.04
N PHE A 82 8.26 -10.91 2.27
CA PHE A 82 8.72 -12.30 2.19
C PHE A 82 8.93 -12.72 0.74
N ASP A 83 9.90 -13.62 0.54
CA ASP A 83 10.10 -14.34 -0.72
C ASP A 83 9.51 -15.76 -0.63
N PRO A 84 9.34 -16.49 -1.76
CA PRO A 84 9.08 -17.92 -1.73
C PRO A 84 10.17 -18.70 -0.97
N PRO A 85 9.83 -19.78 -0.22
CA PRO A 85 8.50 -20.40 -0.12
C PRO A 85 7.54 -19.76 0.92
N GLU A 86 8.02 -18.91 1.83
CA GLU A 86 7.22 -18.30 2.89
C GLU A 86 6.09 -17.43 2.34
N HIS A 87 6.41 -16.57 1.36
CA HIS A 87 5.41 -15.77 0.65
C HIS A 87 4.30 -16.64 0.08
N THR A 88 4.67 -17.75 -0.59
CA THR A 88 3.72 -18.70 -1.18
C THR A 88 2.82 -19.31 -0.11
N ARG A 89 3.37 -19.66 1.06
CA ARG A 89 2.60 -20.20 2.18
C ARG A 89 1.57 -19.19 2.68
N PHE A 90 1.97 -17.95 2.93
CA PHE A 90 1.06 -16.89 3.41
C PHE A 90 -0.01 -16.55 2.37
N ARG A 91 0.38 -16.38 1.09
CA ARG A 91 -0.55 -16.11 0.00
C ARG A 91 -1.59 -17.22 -0.15
N ARG A 92 -1.21 -18.48 0.05
CA ARG A 92 -2.14 -19.62 0.00
C ARG A 92 -3.22 -19.54 1.09
N ILE A 93 -2.91 -19.00 2.27
CA ILE A 93 -3.89 -18.81 3.35
C ILE A 93 -4.90 -17.72 2.98
N LEU A 94 -4.43 -16.64 2.35
CA LEU A 94 -5.28 -15.49 1.97
C LEU A 94 -6.12 -15.77 0.72
N HIS A 95 -5.63 -16.57 -0.22
CA HIS A 95 -6.23 -16.77 -1.55
C HIS A 95 -7.75 -17.09 -1.55
N PRO A 96 -8.29 -17.96 -0.68
CA PRO A 96 -9.72 -18.26 -0.65
C PRO A 96 -10.60 -17.03 -0.38
N PHE A 97 -10.12 -16.07 0.43
CA PHE A 97 -10.85 -14.85 0.78
C PHE A 97 -10.92 -13.85 -0.38
N PHE A 98 -9.97 -13.93 -1.31
CA PHE A 98 -9.89 -13.05 -2.48
C PHE A 98 -10.19 -13.78 -3.80
N SER A 99 -10.85 -14.93 -3.73
CA SER A 99 -11.25 -15.68 -4.93
C SER A 99 -12.35 -14.93 -5.71
N PRO A 100 -12.46 -15.11 -7.04
CA PRO A 100 -13.55 -14.50 -7.82
C PRO A 100 -14.95 -14.85 -7.30
N GLN A 101 -15.12 -16.06 -6.75
CA GLN A 101 -16.39 -16.47 -6.16
C GLN A 101 -16.71 -15.69 -4.88
N THR A 102 -15.75 -15.58 -3.97
CA THR A 102 -15.90 -14.85 -2.71
C THR A 102 -16.15 -13.36 -2.97
N LEU A 103 -15.35 -12.74 -3.83
CA LEU A 103 -15.53 -11.34 -4.21
C LEU A 103 -16.83 -11.11 -4.98
N GLY A 104 -17.24 -12.05 -5.82
CA GLY A 104 -18.51 -12.00 -6.55
C GLY A 104 -19.73 -11.98 -5.62
N ALA A 105 -19.67 -12.68 -4.49
CA ALA A 105 -20.73 -12.65 -3.48
C ALA A 105 -20.80 -11.30 -2.71
N LEU A 106 -19.67 -10.61 -2.57
CA LEU A 106 -19.60 -9.30 -1.91
C LEU A 106 -19.96 -8.14 -2.85
N LEU A 107 -19.78 -8.32 -4.16
CA LEU A 107 -19.98 -7.27 -5.16
C LEU A 107 -21.31 -6.51 -5.03
N PRO A 108 -22.48 -7.16 -4.84
CA PRO A 108 -23.74 -6.43 -4.66
C PRO A 108 -23.72 -5.48 -3.47
N SER A 109 -23.14 -5.90 -2.34
CA SER A 109 -23.03 -5.05 -1.15
C SER A 109 -22.09 -3.87 -1.37
N LEU A 110 -20.94 -4.10 -2.01
CA LEU A 110 -19.98 -3.03 -2.33
C LEU A 110 -20.58 -2.02 -3.31
N GLN A 111 -21.38 -2.48 -4.27
CA GLN A 111 -22.13 -1.62 -5.19
C GLN A 111 -23.16 -0.77 -4.45
N THR A 112 -23.94 -1.35 -3.55
CA THR A 112 -24.87 -0.59 -2.70
C THR A 112 -24.14 0.51 -1.92
N GLN A 113 -23.03 0.18 -1.27
CA GLN A 113 -22.23 1.18 -0.53
C GLN A 113 -21.74 2.32 -1.42
N ALA A 114 -21.29 2.02 -2.64
CA ALA A 114 -20.90 3.05 -3.61
C ALA A 114 -22.07 3.93 -4.03
N VAL A 115 -23.23 3.31 -4.32
CA VAL A 115 -24.46 4.02 -4.69
C VAL A 115 -24.91 4.94 -3.56
N ASP A 116 -24.94 4.47 -2.31
CA ASP A 116 -25.36 5.27 -1.16
C ASP A 116 -24.53 6.56 -1.01
N ILE A 117 -23.21 6.46 -1.20
CA ILE A 117 -22.31 7.63 -1.17
C ILE A 117 -22.62 8.58 -2.32
N VAL A 118 -22.77 8.04 -3.54
CA VAL A 118 -23.04 8.84 -4.74
C VAL A 118 -24.41 9.51 -4.66
N GLU A 119 -25.44 8.84 -4.15
CA GLU A 119 -26.77 9.39 -3.96
C GLU A 119 -26.76 10.55 -2.96
N GLN A 120 -26.00 10.45 -1.87
CA GLN A 120 -25.83 11.55 -0.92
C GLN A 120 -25.13 12.76 -1.56
N ILE A 121 -24.10 12.52 -2.37
CA ILE A 121 -23.39 13.57 -3.12
C ILE A 121 -24.33 14.24 -4.12
N ALA A 122 -25.12 13.45 -4.87
CA ALA A 122 -26.00 13.92 -5.92
C ALA A 122 -27.13 14.84 -5.43
N THR A 123 -27.35 14.95 -4.11
CA THR A 123 -28.28 15.94 -3.54
C THR A 123 -27.77 17.39 -3.59
N ARG A 124 -26.50 17.59 -3.99
CA ARG A 124 -25.82 18.88 -4.05
C ARG A 124 -25.18 19.10 -5.42
N ASP A 125 -24.95 20.36 -5.77
CA ASP A 125 -24.30 20.75 -7.03
C ASP A 125 -22.76 20.69 -6.96
N GLU A 126 -22.19 20.50 -5.76
CA GLU A 126 -20.76 20.42 -5.53
C GLU A 126 -20.40 19.33 -4.52
N CYS A 127 -19.20 18.78 -4.65
CA CYS A 127 -18.63 17.84 -3.70
C CYS A 127 -17.11 17.97 -3.62
N GLU A 128 -16.57 17.68 -2.45
CA GLU A 128 -15.15 17.44 -2.25
C GLU A 128 -14.89 15.93 -2.40
N VAL A 129 -14.40 15.54 -3.58
CA VAL A 129 -14.33 14.13 -3.97
C VAL A 129 -13.46 13.30 -3.02
N MET A 130 -12.42 13.87 -2.40
CA MET A 130 -11.55 13.11 -1.51
C MET A 130 -12.24 12.73 -0.21
N ALA A 131 -12.75 13.70 0.53
CA ALA A 131 -13.40 13.51 1.82
C ALA A 131 -14.75 12.77 1.68
N GLU A 132 -15.45 12.98 0.57
CA GLU A 132 -16.83 12.51 0.43
C GLU A 132 -16.94 11.18 -0.32
N LEU A 133 -15.94 10.81 -1.15
CA LEU A 133 -15.97 9.56 -1.92
C LEU A 133 -14.67 8.76 -1.81
N ALA A 134 -13.54 9.33 -2.22
CA ALA A 134 -12.30 8.58 -2.46
C ALA A 134 -11.64 8.06 -1.18
N THR A 135 -11.77 8.77 -0.06
CA THR A 135 -11.33 8.31 1.26
C THR A 135 -12.34 7.36 1.91
N PRO A 136 -13.64 7.70 2.03
CA PRO A 136 -14.57 6.86 2.78
C PRO A 136 -14.92 5.54 2.08
N TYR A 137 -14.97 5.48 0.75
CA TYR A 137 -15.40 4.26 0.06
C TYR A 137 -14.41 3.10 0.21
N PRO A 138 -13.10 3.24 -0.08
CA PRO A 138 -12.14 2.15 0.14
C PRO A 138 -12.07 1.67 1.59
N SER A 139 -12.25 2.57 2.57
CA SER A 139 -12.31 2.19 3.99
C SER A 139 -13.54 1.34 4.31
N GLN A 140 -14.70 1.61 3.71
CA GLN A 140 -15.90 0.76 3.86
C GLN A 140 -15.72 -0.61 3.19
N VAL A 141 -15.13 -0.62 2.00
CA VAL A 141 -14.78 -1.86 1.30
C VAL A 141 -13.86 -2.71 2.16
N PHE A 142 -12.83 -2.12 2.79
CA PHE A 142 -11.95 -2.82 3.72
C PHE A 142 -12.75 -3.43 4.88
N LEU A 143 -13.54 -2.62 5.60
CA LEU A 143 -14.32 -3.13 6.73
C LEU A 143 -15.23 -4.28 6.32
N THR A 144 -15.92 -4.15 5.18
CA THR A 144 -16.78 -5.20 4.63
C THR A 144 -16.03 -6.48 4.31
N LEU A 145 -14.87 -6.38 3.63
CA LEU A 145 -14.05 -7.53 3.26
C LEU A 145 -13.56 -8.32 4.48
N PHE A 146 -13.29 -7.63 5.59
CA PHE A 146 -12.80 -8.22 6.82
C PHE A 146 -13.92 -8.53 7.84
N GLY A 147 -15.19 -8.34 7.49
CA GLY A 147 -16.34 -8.60 8.37
C GLY A 147 -16.40 -7.66 9.58
N LEU A 148 -15.83 -6.47 9.47
CA LEU A 148 -15.75 -5.47 10.53
C LEU A 148 -16.92 -4.47 10.46
N PRO A 149 -17.34 -3.87 11.59
CA PRO A 149 -18.43 -2.90 11.62
C PRO A 149 -18.16 -1.66 10.77
N LEU A 150 -19.12 -1.26 9.92
CA LEU A 150 -19.00 -0.04 9.09
C LEU A 150 -18.92 1.26 9.90
N GLU A 151 -19.46 1.26 11.12
CA GLU A 151 -19.40 2.39 12.06
C GLU A 151 -17.95 2.73 12.48
N ASP A 152 -17.02 1.77 12.41
CA ASP A 152 -15.61 1.99 12.72
C ASP A 152 -14.84 2.70 11.60
N ARG A 153 -15.50 3.04 10.47
CA ARG A 153 -14.87 3.69 9.30
C ARG A 153 -14.00 4.89 9.66
N GLN A 154 -14.49 5.80 10.49
CA GLN A 154 -13.72 7.01 10.83
C GLN A 154 -12.49 6.69 11.69
N ARG A 155 -12.60 5.70 12.59
CA ARG A 155 -11.45 5.22 13.38
C ARG A 155 -10.41 4.59 12.46
N LEU A 156 -10.84 3.75 11.52
CA LEU A 156 -9.96 3.13 10.53
C LEU A 156 -9.23 4.16 9.67
N ILE A 157 -9.93 5.20 9.20
CA ILE A 157 -9.32 6.29 8.42
C ILE A 157 -8.25 6.99 9.25
N ALA A 158 -8.56 7.35 10.50
CA ALA A 158 -7.61 8.02 11.39
C ALA A 158 -6.36 7.17 11.67
N TRP A 159 -6.52 5.87 11.96
CA TRP A 159 -5.40 4.96 12.15
C TRP A 159 -4.55 4.83 10.89
N LYS A 160 -5.19 4.67 9.72
CA LYS A 160 -4.51 4.59 8.42
C LYS A 160 -3.71 5.87 8.13
N ASP A 161 -4.30 7.04 8.32
CA ASP A 161 -3.63 8.32 8.06
C ASP A 161 -2.41 8.51 8.95
N ALA A 162 -2.52 8.16 10.24
CA ALA A 162 -1.39 8.22 11.16
C ALA A 162 -0.25 7.26 10.78
N ILE A 163 -0.56 6.03 10.37
CA ILE A 163 0.44 5.04 9.93
C ILE A 163 1.15 5.49 8.64
N ILE A 164 0.41 6.08 7.70
CA ILE A 164 1.01 6.62 6.46
C ILE A 164 1.89 7.84 6.78
N ALA A 165 1.42 8.76 7.62
CA ALA A 165 2.20 9.92 8.02
C ALA A 165 3.53 9.52 8.69
N PHE A 166 3.49 8.48 9.52
CA PHE A 166 4.68 7.88 10.10
C PHE A 166 5.66 7.34 9.04
N SER A 167 5.17 6.61 8.05
CA SER A 167 6.03 6.02 7.00
C SER A 167 6.72 7.08 6.12
N LEU A 168 6.30 8.34 6.21
CA LEU A 168 6.84 9.47 5.46
C LEU A 168 7.73 10.40 6.31
N THR A 169 7.83 10.19 7.64
CA THR A 169 8.70 11.01 8.50
C THR A 169 10.15 10.54 8.44
N THR A 170 11.08 11.49 8.52
CA THR A 170 12.52 11.25 8.64
C THR A 170 13.03 11.44 10.08
N ASP A 171 12.15 11.85 11.00
CA ASP A 171 12.44 12.03 12.43
C ASP A 171 11.76 10.92 13.25
N PRO A 172 12.50 9.92 13.75
CA PRO A 172 11.93 8.82 14.53
C PRO A 172 11.30 9.27 15.86
N ASP A 173 11.78 10.37 16.45
CA ASP A 173 11.30 10.86 17.74
C ASP A 173 9.98 11.66 17.61
N SER A 174 9.59 12.01 16.38
CA SER A 174 8.33 12.73 16.10
C SER A 174 7.11 11.81 15.97
N VAL A 175 7.27 10.50 16.21
CA VAL A 175 6.29 9.48 15.83
C VAL A 175 5.42 9.09 17.01
N ASP A 176 4.11 9.30 16.86
CA ASP A 176 3.11 8.70 17.74
C ASP A 176 2.75 7.29 17.27
N LEU A 177 3.15 6.27 18.03
CA LEU A 177 2.84 4.86 17.75
C LEU A 177 1.45 4.42 18.27
N THR A 178 0.74 5.28 19.00
CA THR A 178 -0.57 4.99 19.59
C THR A 178 -1.58 4.51 18.55
N PRO A 179 -1.74 5.17 17.38
CA PRO A 179 -2.71 4.72 16.37
C PRO A 179 -2.43 3.33 15.82
N ALA A 180 -1.16 2.95 15.66
CA ALA A 180 -0.76 1.62 15.21
C ALA A 180 -1.09 0.56 16.28
N ALA A 181 -0.83 0.87 17.56
CA ALA A 181 -1.15 -0.02 18.67
C ALA A 181 -2.67 -0.20 18.86
N GLU A 182 -3.46 0.85 18.67
CA GLU A 182 -4.93 0.81 18.72
C GLU A 182 -5.50 -0.05 17.59
N LEU A 183 -5.04 0.15 16.35
CA LEU A 183 -5.46 -0.68 15.22
C LEU A 183 -5.09 -2.15 15.43
N TYR A 184 -3.89 -2.42 15.94
CA TYR A 184 -3.46 -3.80 16.24
C TYR A 184 -4.34 -4.46 17.31
N THR A 185 -4.65 -3.73 18.37
CA THR A 185 -5.55 -4.19 19.43
C THR A 185 -6.93 -4.49 18.87
N TYR A 186 -7.51 -3.55 18.13
CA TYR A 186 -8.82 -3.69 17.50
C TYR A 186 -8.92 -4.93 16.60
N LEU A 187 -7.92 -5.17 15.74
CA LEU A 187 -7.90 -6.35 14.87
C LEU A 187 -7.72 -7.65 15.68
N THR A 188 -6.93 -7.62 16.75
CA THR A 188 -6.72 -8.79 17.61
C THR A 188 -8.00 -9.17 18.36
N GLU A 189 -8.74 -8.17 18.86
CA GLU A 189 -10.04 -8.35 19.51
C GLU A 189 -11.08 -8.91 18.52
N ALA A 190 -11.15 -8.34 17.31
CA ALA A 190 -12.04 -8.84 16.26
C ALA A 190 -11.75 -10.31 15.89
N VAL A 191 -10.47 -10.67 15.79
CA VAL A 191 -10.06 -12.06 15.54
C VAL A 191 -10.45 -12.98 16.70
N ALA A 192 -10.29 -12.53 17.96
CA ALA A 192 -10.68 -13.31 19.12
C ALA A 192 -12.20 -13.55 19.15
N GLN A 193 -12.99 -12.50 18.92
CA GLN A 193 -14.46 -12.59 18.85
C GLN A 193 -14.94 -13.52 17.75
N GLN A 194 -14.24 -13.58 16.61
CA GLN A 194 -14.57 -14.48 15.52
C GLN A 194 -14.20 -15.94 15.80
N ARG A 195 -13.23 -16.21 16.67
CA ARG A 195 -12.82 -17.58 17.08
C ARG A 195 -13.80 -18.21 18.07
N ASP A 196 -14.47 -17.38 18.86
CA ASP A 196 -15.43 -17.81 19.87
C ASP A 196 -16.85 -18.03 19.29
N GLN A 197 -17.05 -17.77 17.99
CA GLN A 197 -18.27 -18.02 17.22
C GLN A 197 -18.18 -19.34 16.44
#